data_AF-A0A6P0L1W4-F1
#
_entry.id   AF-A0A6P0L1W4-F1
#
_cell.length_a   1.000
_cell.length_b   1.000
_cell.length_c   1.000
_cell.angle_alpha   90.00
_cell.angle_beta   90.00
_cell.angle_gamma   90.00
#
_symmetry.space_group_name_H-M   'P 1'
#
loop_
_entity.id
_entity.type
_entity.pdbx_description
1 polymer ?
#
loop_
_entity_poly.entity_id
_entity_poly.type
_entity_poly.pdbx_seq_one_letter_code
_entity_poly.pdbx_strand_id
1 'polypeptide(L)'
;MTLLELRFYPIKGKQDCFKVSVEGSLGEVHHEAGLPFLDSETPDVQDRRFTVVKILESTHFKEDNFSEDEQAWMVREQLLLPEQNAFEPEYLATIGRKLYQLLGKDIQLVIEAAVAEAKRDRIFLHIRLRFPAEDPKPVRITDYPWELLHNQYGFLAHQGVTFSRYIAYPSPRPNLPGVERLNVLLISSGAGDERIGLKSLPAVEGDAIANGLQQAQEQGKIQLEILESATLKALRRRLSERQTSAVPQVLHFDGHGFFGKRCNQVGCRKAISMNNWVINVGETGNRRQKAEGRSKGVRFRSKV
;
A
#
# COMPACT_ATOMS: atom_id res chain seq x y z
N MET A 1 6.21 -12.42 22.13
CA MET A 1 6.09 -11.31 21.17
C MET A 1 5.53 -10.12 21.93
N THR A 2 6.22 -8.99 21.90
CA THR A 2 5.76 -7.75 22.56
C THR A 2 5.01 -6.90 21.56
N LEU A 3 3.94 -6.22 21.97
CA LEU A 3 3.15 -5.34 21.11
C LEU A 3 3.46 -3.87 21.44
N LEU A 4 3.76 -3.08 20.41
CA LEU A 4 3.80 -1.61 20.49
C LEU A 4 2.79 -1.05 19.49
N GLU A 5 1.88 -0.18 19.93
CA GLU A 5 0.85 0.41 19.07
C GLU A 5 1.19 1.88 18.75
N LEU A 6 1.43 2.18 17.47
CA LEU A 6 1.58 3.54 16.95
C LEU A 6 0.25 3.99 16.38
N ARG A 7 -0.32 5.07 16.92
CA ARG A 7 -1.61 5.62 16.51
C ARG A 7 -1.42 6.91 15.75
N PHE A 8 -1.93 6.96 14.53
CA PHE A 8 -1.81 8.11 13.64
C PHE A 8 -3.15 8.85 13.54
N TYR A 9 -3.10 10.18 13.44
CA TYR A 9 -4.28 11.03 13.37
C TYR A 9 -4.04 12.24 12.45
N PRO A 10 -4.88 12.52 11.45
CA PRO A 10 -4.87 13.81 10.78
C PRO A 10 -5.26 14.91 11.76
N ILE A 11 -4.64 16.08 11.66
CA ILE A 11 -4.97 17.22 12.52
C ILE A 11 -6.08 18.04 11.87
N LYS A 12 -7.21 18.21 12.55
CA LYS A 12 -8.36 18.95 12.02
C LYS A 12 -7.95 20.38 11.65
N GLY A 13 -8.17 20.75 10.39
CA GLY A 13 -7.86 22.08 9.87
C GLY A 13 -6.42 22.26 9.37
N LYS A 14 -5.53 21.27 9.53
CA LYS A 14 -4.20 21.23 8.90
C LYS A 14 -4.19 20.18 7.79
N GLN A 15 -3.72 20.54 6.60
CA GLN A 15 -3.72 19.64 5.43
C GLN A 15 -2.37 18.94 5.21
N ASP A 16 -1.35 19.42 5.91
CA ASP A 16 0.07 19.14 5.76
C ASP A 16 0.69 18.62 7.06
N CYS A 17 -0.13 18.26 8.06
CA CYS A 17 0.33 17.72 9.33
C CYS A 17 -0.51 16.52 9.79
N PHE A 18 0.12 15.66 10.59
CA PHE A 18 -0.54 14.63 11.37
C PHE A 18 0.05 14.54 12.77
N LYS A 19 -0.66 13.86 13.66
CA LYS A 19 -0.20 13.51 15.00
C LYS A 19 0.05 12.00 15.04
N VAL A 20 1.15 11.59 15.65
CA VAL A 20 1.40 10.21 16.04
C VAL A 20 1.44 10.12 17.57
N SER A 21 0.85 9.09 18.15
CA SER A 21 1.03 8.76 19.56
C SER A 21 1.43 7.31 19.78
N VAL A 22 2.15 7.08 20.87
CA VAL A 22 2.59 5.77 21.32
C VAL A 22 2.48 5.71 22.83
N GLU A 23 2.07 4.57 23.36
CA GLU A 23 2.06 4.32 24.79
C GLU A 23 3.33 3.57 25.18
N GLY A 24 4.17 4.19 26.00
CA GLY A 24 5.40 3.61 26.54
C GLY A 24 5.32 3.39 28.05
N SER A 25 6.41 2.89 28.63
CA SER A 25 6.53 2.65 30.09
C SER A 25 6.41 3.92 30.94
N LEU A 26 6.65 5.10 30.34
CA LEU A 26 6.57 6.42 30.99
C LEU A 26 5.26 7.17 30.67
N GLY A 27 4.29 6.51 30.02
CA GLY A 27 3.01 7.09 29.63
C GLY A 27 2.86 7.28 28.11
N GLU A 28 1.79 7.96 27.71
CA GLU A 28 1.52 8.26 26.31
C GLU A 28 2.34 9.46 25.83
N VAL A 29 3.15 9.22 24.80
CA VAL A 29 3.93 10.24 24.11
C VAL A 29 3.23 10.56 22.80
N HIS A 30 3.25 11.83 22.39
CA HIS A 30 2.72 12.25 21.10
C HIS A 30 3.64 13.24 20.40
N HIS A 31 3.59 13.22 19.07
CA HIS A 31 4.35 14.12 18.22
C HIS A 31 3.45 14.62 17.07
N GLU A 32 3.47 15.92 16.80
CA GLU A 32 2.90 16.50 15.58
C GLU A 32 4.00 16.63 14.53
N ALA A 33 3.79 16.04 13.37
CA ALA A 33 4.73 16.05 12.27
C ALA A 33 4.08 16.65 11.01
N GLY A 34 4.90 17.29 10.18
CA GLY A 34 4.51 17.64 8.81
C GLY A 34 4.37 16.38 7.94
N LEU A 35 3.79 16.51 6.74
CA LEU A 35 3.85 15.43 5.76
C LEU A 35 5.27 15.35 5.18
N PRO A 36 5.86 14.14 5.04
CA PRO A 36 7.11 13.96 4.34
C PRO A 36 6.86 13.97 2.83
N PHE A 37 7.94 14.17 2.07
CA PHE A 37 7.92 14.15 0.60
C PHE A 37 6.99 15.21 -0.01
N LEU A 38 6.95 16.39 0.59
CA LEU A 38 6.38 17.59 0.00
C LEU A 38 7.47 18.35 -0.76
N ASP A 39 7.20 18.76 -1.99
CA ASP A 39 8.10 19.62 -2.75
C ASP A 39 7.80 21.09 -2.43
N SER A 40 8.58 21.67 -1.53
CA SER A 40 8.38 23.04 -1.04
C SER A 40 8.96 24.13 -1.95
N GLU A 41 9.66 23.77 -3.03
CA GLU A 41 10.28 24.74 -3.95
C GLU A 41 9.32 25.23 -5.05
N THR A 42 8.17 24.56 -5.22
CA THR A 42 7.14 24.97 -6.17
C THR A 42 6.09 25.86 -5.49
N PRO A 43 5.55 26.89 -6.18
CA PRO A 43 4.49 27.76 -5.64
C PRO A 43 3.25 26.99 -5.17
N ASP A 44 2.97 25.85 -5.81
CA ASP A 44 2.03 24.84 -5.36
C ASP A 44 2.83 23.69 -4.74
N VAL A 45 2.82 23.54 -3.42
CA VAL A 45 3.53 22.44 -2.73
C VAL A 45 3.06 21.11 -3.29
N GLN A 46 3.92 20.45 -4.08
CA GLN A 46 3.54 19.23 -4.77
C GLN A 46 3.74 18.04 -3.85
N ASP A 47 2.68 17.24 -3.70
CA ASP A 47 2.73 16.00 -2.94
C ASP A 47 3.43 14.89 -3.76
N ARG A 48 4.61 14.47 -3.30
CA ARG A 48 5.47 13.46 -3.95
C ARG A 48 5.30 12.06 -3.38
N ARG A 49 4.30 11.82 -2.51
CA ARG A 49 3.95 10.47 -2.02
C ARG A 49 3.81 9.47 -3.15
N PHE A 50 3.13 9.86 -4.22
CA PHE A 50 2.92 8.97 -5.37
C PHE A 50 4.22 8.68 -6.13
N THR A 51 5.16 9.61 -6.14
CA THR A 51 6.50 9.37 -6.69
C THR A 51 7.23 8.34 -5.84
N VAL A 52 7.15 8.42 -4.51
CA VAL A 52 7.69 7.39 -3.61
C VAL A 52 7.04 6.02 -3.86
N VAL A 53 5.71 5.95 -3.99
CA VAL A 53 5.02 4.68 -4.32
C VAL A 53 5.50 4.13 -5.66
N LYS A 54 5.63 4.96 -6.70
CA LYS A 54 6.16 4.54 -8.01
C LYS A 54 7.59 4.00 -7.91
N ILE A 55 8.44 4.60 -7.08
CA ILE A 55 9.79 4.10 -6.82
C ILE A 55 9.73 2.70 -6.23
N LEU A 56 8.90 2.48 -5.21
CA LEU A 56 8.76 1.18 -4.53
C LEU A 56 8.14 0.08 -5.40
N GLU A 57 7.29 0.46 -6.36
CA GLU A 57 6.71 -0.45 -7.35
C GLU A 57 7.68 -0.77 -8.51
N SER A 58 8.78 -0.04 -8.63
CA SER A 58 9.74 -0.19 -9.73
C SER A 58 10.87 -1.15 -9.33
N THR A 59 11.10 -2.19 -10.14
CA THR A 59 12.27 -3.08 -9.96
C THR A 59 13.59 -2.45 -10.38
N HIS A 60 13.52 -1.44 -11.25
CA HIS A 60 14.65 -0.64 -11.74
C HIS A 60 14.13 0.72 -12.23
N PHE A 61 15.01 1.70 -12.26
CA PHE A 61 14.66 3.01 -12.80
C PHE A 61 14.41 2.95 -14.31
N LYS A 62 13.39 3.68 -14.75
CA LYS A 62 13.10 3.95 -16.16
C LYS A 62 12.67 5.39 -16.29
N GLU A 63 13.38 6.17 -17.10
CA GLU A 63 13.12 7.59 -17.32
C GLU A 63 11.65 7.87 -17.67
N ASP A 64 11.12 7.13 -18.63
CA ASP A 64 9.72 7.14 -19.10
C ASP A 64 8.64 7.00 -18.00
N ASN A 65 9.01 6.44 -16.85
CA ASN A 65 8.08 6.27 -15.74
C ASN A 65 7.92 7.54 -14.89
N PHE A 66 8.85 8.51 -14.98
CA PHE A 66 8.91 9.68 -14.11
C PHE A 66 9.01 10.96 -14.95
N SER A 67 8.22 11.99 -14.62
CA SER A 67 8.38 13.29 -15.30
C SER A 67 9.72 13.94 -14.95
N GLU A 68 10.25 14.82 -15.80
CA GLU A 68 11.49 15.57 -15.53
C GLU A 68 11.51 16.22 -14.14
N ASP A 69 10.38 16.80 -13.75
CA ASP A 69 10.15 17.39 -12.42
C ASP A 69 10.18 16.37 -11.27
N GLU A 70 9.66 15.14 -11.47
CA GLU A 70 9.79 14.06 -10.48
C GLU A 70 11.25 13.62 -10.37
N GLN A 71 11.95 13.48 -11.49
CA GLN A 71 13.35 13.08 -11.52
C GLN A 71 14.25 14.12 -10.84
N ALA A 72 14.04 15.41 -11.11
CA ALA A 72 14.75 16.49 -10.44
C ALA A 72 14.52 16.47 -8.91
N TRP A 73 13.28 16.26 -8.47
CA TRP A 73 12.97 16.10 -7.04
C TRP A 73 13.66 14.85 -6.45
N MET A 74 13.65 13.72 -7.16
CA MET A 74 14.30 12.48 -6.72
C MET A 74 15.82 12.64 -6.57
N VAL A 75 16.48 13.39 -7.45
CA VAL A 75 17.92 13.70 -7.31
C VAL A 75 18.17 14.55 -6.06
N ARG A 76 17.37 15.61 -5.83
CA ARG A 76 17.49 16.45 -4.61
C ARG A 76 17.31 15.63 -3.33
N GLU A 77 16.38 14.69 -3.36
CA GLU A 77 16.04 13.84 -2.23
C GLU A 77 16.93 12.61 -2.07
N GLN A 78 17.97 12.45 -2.91
CA GLN A 78 18.90 11.32 -2.89
C GLN A 78 18.17 9.97 -3.07
N LEU A 79 17.22 9.95 -3.99
CA LEU A 79 16.48 8.76 -4.43
C LEU A 79 16.88 8.32 -5.85
N LEU A 80 17.50 9.22 -6.61
CA LEU A 80 17.96 8.99 -7.98
C LEU A 80 19.37 9.54 -8.14
N LEU A 81 20.23 8.82 -8.85
CA LEU A 81 21.59 9.29 -9.16
C LEU A 81 21.53 10.60 -9.96
N PRO A 82 22.50 11.51 -9.82
CA PRO A 82 22.56 12.76 -10.58
C PRO A 82 22.52 12.57 -12.11
N GLU A 83 23.05 11.45 -12.60
CA GLU A 83 23.04 11.06 -14.01
C GLU A 83 21.68 10.55 -14.50
N GLN A 84 20.69 10.40 -13.60
CA GLN A 84 19.31 10.01 -13.88
C GLN A 84 19.20 8.69 -14.65
N ASN A 85 20.06 7.72 -14.34
CA ASN A 85 20.11 6.42 -15.02
C ASN A 85 19.77 5.23 -14.10
N ALA A 86 19.87 5.41 -12.78
CA ALA A 86 19.49 4.43 -11.78
C ALA A 86 19.08 5.10 -10.46
N PHE A 87 18.28 4.40 -9.66
CA PHE A 87 18.01 4.81 -8.28
C PHE A 87 19.31 4.82 -7.47
N GLU A 88 19.40 5.71 -6.50
CA GLU A 88 20.49 5.71 -5.51
C GLU A 88 20.54 4.38 -4.78
N PRO A 89 21.69 3.72 -4.56
CA PRO A 89 21.75 2.38 -3.94
C PRO A 89 21.03 2.30 -2.57
N GLU A 90 21.04 3.40 -1.81
CA GLU A 90 20.46 3.51 -0.47
C GLU A 90 19.06 4.15 -0.48
N TYR A 91 18.38 4.28 -1.63
CA TYR A 91 17.09 4.99 -1.75
C TYR A 91 16.04 4.50 -0.74
N LEU A 92 15.94 3.18 -0.51
CA LEU A 92 15.02 2.59 0.47
C LEU A 92 15.36 3.04 1.90
N ALA A 93 16.64 3.07 2.24
CA ALA A 93 17.10 3.50 3.55
C ALA A 93 16.89 5.02 3.71
N THR A 94 17.05 5.81 2.64
CA THR A 94 16.74 7.25 2.63
C THR A 94 15.25 7.52 2.90
N ILE A 95 14.35 6.81 2.23
CA ILE A 95 12.89 6.87 2.49
C ILE A 95 12.61 6.48 3.95
N GLY A 96 13.19 5.36 4.39
CA GLY A 96 13.03 4.83 5.74
C GLY A 96 13.49 5.77 6.85
N ARG A 97 14.65 6.42 6.66
CA ARG A 97 15.20 7.40 7.61
C ARG A 97 14.33 8.64 7.68
N LYS A 98 13.87 9.17 6.53
CA LYS A 98 12.94 10.31 6.49
C LYS A 98 11.66 10.00 7.27
N LEU A 99 11.07 8.82 7.07
CA LEU A 99 9.88 8.39 7.82
C LEU A 99 10.15 8.20 9.32
N TYR A 100 11.31 7.65 9.68
CA TYR A 100 11.66 7.44 11.09
C TYR A 100 11.92 8.76 11.82
N GLN A 101 12.66 9.68 11.18
CA GLN A 101 12.91 11.03 11.68
C GLN A 101 11.61 11.80 11.95
N LEU A 102 10.63 11.61 11.09
CA LEU A 102 9.32 12.23 11.17
C LEU A 102 8.51 11.85 12.43
N LEU A 103 8.78 10.70 13.04
CA LEU A 103 8.09 10.29 14.26
C LEU A 103 8.44 11.19 15.45
N GLY A 104 9.52 11.97 15.37
CA GLY A 104 10.00 12.80 16.45
C GLY A 104 10.81 12.01 17.50
N LYS A 105 11.72 12.70 18.18
CA LYS A 105 12.70 12.09 19.10
C LYS A 105 12.04 11.27 20.21
N ASP A 106 10.94 11.75 20.77
CA ASP A 106 10.30 11.08 21.91
C ASP A 106 9.67 9.74 21.50
N ILE A 107 9.04 9.68 20.31
CA ILE A 107 8.49 8.42 19.77
C ILE A 107 9.63 7.48 19.37
N GLN A 108 10.72 8.01 18.78
CA GLN A 108 11.91 7.22 18.43
C GLN A 108 12.50 6.56 19.68
N LEU A 109 12.65 7.29 20.77
CA LEU A 109 13.15 6.75 22.05
C LEU A 109 12.26 5.61 22.58
N VAL A 110 10.94 5.73 22.48
CA VAL A 110 10.02 4.65 22.88
C VAL A 110 10.22 3.41 21.99
N ILE A 111 10.35 3.60 20.68
CA ILE A 111 10.61 2.48 19.75
C ILE A 111 11.95 1.83 20.06
N GLU A 112 13.01 2.61 20.25
CA GLU A 112 14.36 2.10 20.55
C GLU A 112 14.38 1.31 21.86
N ALA A 113 13.73 1.82 22.91
CA ALA A 113 13.58 1.12 24.18
C ALA A 113 12.84 -0.22 24.00
N ALA A 114 11.73 -0.23 23.26
CA ALA A 114 10.96 -1.44 22.98
C ALA A 114 11.75 -2.48 22.15
N VAL A 115 12.54 -2.02 21.18
CA VAL A 115 13.43 -2.90 20.38
C VAL A 115 14.53 -3.49 21.26
N ALA A 116 15.17 -2.68 22.10
CA ALA A 116 16.22 -3.13 23.01
C ALA A 116 15.70 -4.17 24.01
N GLU A 117 14.50 -3.95 24.56
CA GLU A 117 13.82 -4.90 25.44
C GLU A 117 13.50 -6.22 24.73
N ALA A 118 12.85 -6.16 23.57
CA ALA A 118 12.52 -7.37 22.79
C ALA A 118 13.78 -8.18 22.42
N LYS A 119 14.87 -7.49 22.07
CA LYS A 119 16.16 -8.12 21.76
C LYS A 119 16.79 -8.78 22.99
N ARG A 120 16.77 -8.12 24.16
CA ARG A 120 17.24 -8.67 25.43
C ARG A 120 16.48 -9.95 25.78
N ASP A 121 15.17 -9.94 25.58
CA ASP A 121 14.28 -11.04 25.92
C ASP A 121 14.20 -12.11 24.80
N ARG A 122 14.95 -11.91 23.70
CA ARG A 122 15.00 -12.81 22.52
C ARG A 122 13.64 -13.10 21.91
N ILE A 123 12.78 -12.09 21.87
CA ILE A 123 11.44 -12.15 21.26
C ILE A 123 11.32 -11.10 20.16
N PHE A 124 10.35 -11.32 19.26
CA PHE A 124 9.99 -10.30 18.27
C PHE A 124 9.19 -9.17 18.91
N LEU A 125 9.50 -7.94 18.48
CA LEU A 125 8.64 -6.78 18.68
C LEU A 125 7.63 -6.74 17.53
N HIS A 126 6.36 -6.54 17.84
CA HIS A 126 5.31 -6.31 16.87
C HIS A 126 4.82 -4.87 16.97
N ILE A 127 5.09 -4.07 15.94
CA ILE A 127 4.57 -2.72 15.82
C ILE A 127 3.24 -2.78 15.07
N ARG A 128 2.15 -2.41 15.75
CA ARG A 128 0.85 -2.23 15.13
C ARG A 128 0.66 -0.76 14.78
N LEU A 129 0.48 -0.50 13.49
CA LEU A 129 0.15 0.81 12.95
C LEU A 129 -1.37 0.96 12.92
N ARG A 130 -1.89 1.95 13.65
CA ARG A 130 -3.32 2.22 13.73
C ARG A 130 -3.64 3.55 13.08
N PHE A 131 -4.50 3.50 12.06
CA PHE A 131 -4.96 4.66 11.32
C PHE A 131 -6.43 4.95 11.65
N PRO A 132 -6.90 6.20 11.49
CA PRO A 132 -8.32 6.51 11.59
C PRO A 132 -9.10 5.81 10.45
N ALA A 133 -10.38 5.55 10.67
CA ALA A 133 -11.26 5.03 9.60
C ALA A 133 -11.38 6.03 8.43
N GLU A 134 -11.35 7.32 8.74
CA GLU A 134 -11.29 8.39 7.76
C GLU A 134 -9.85 8.87 7.64
N ASP A 135 -9.18 8.49 6.55
CA ASP A 135 -7.85 8.98 6.18
C ASP A 135 -8.00 10.03 5.06
N PRO A 136 -8.08 11.33 5.40
CA PRO A 136 -8.49 12.35 4.45
C PRO A 136 -7.45 12.50 3.34
N LYS A 137 -7.94 12.73 2.11
CA LYS A 137 -7.12 12.82 0.88
C LYS A 137 -5.88 13.73 0.96
N PRO A 138 -5.88 14.87 1.68
CA PRO A 138 -4.66 15.67 1.83
C PRO A 138 -3.57 14.92 2.59
N VAL A 139 -3.91 14.20 3.66
CA VAL A 139 -2.94 13.62 4.62
C VAL A 139 -2.58 12.17 4.31
N ARG A 140 -3.51 11.35 3.81
CA ARG A 140 -3.37 9.92 3.42
C ARG A 140 -2.21 9.20 4.12
N ILE A 141 -2.26 9.13 5.45
CA ILE A 141 -1.16 8.60 6.28
C ILE A 141 -0.93 7.13 5.94
N THR A 142 -1.97 6.42 5.50
CA THR A 142 -1.91 5.01 5.11
C THR A 142 -1.08 4.75 3.85
N ASP A 143 -0.83 5.74 2.99
CA ASP A 143 -0.05 5.55 1.76
C ASP A 143 1.46 5.47 2.03
N TYR A 144 1.94 5.95 3.19
CA TYR A 144 3.36 5.93 3.48
C TYR A 144 3.85 4.50 3.77
N PRO A 145 5.09 4.15 3.32
CA PRO A 145 5.67 2.82 3.48
C PRO A 145 6.30 2.68 4.88
N TRP A 146 5.48 2.72 5.93
CA TRP A 146 5.90 2.64 7.33
C TRP A 146 6.70 1.37 7.68
N GLU A 147 6.65 0.34 6.85
CA GLU A 147 7.47 -0.87 6.98
C GLU A 147 8.96 -0.59 6.72
N LEU A 148 9.27 0.49 6.01
CA LEU A 148 10.64 0.92 5.71
C LEU A 148 11.30 1.69 6.86
N LEU A 149 10.65 1.87 8.01
CA LEU A 149 11.25 2.62 9.13
C LEU A 149 12.67 2.15 9.41
N HIS A 150 13.60 3.11 9.35
CA HIS A 150 15.04 2.87 9.40
C HIS A 150 15.67 3.80 10.44
N ASN A 151 16.17 3.22 11.52
CA ASN A 151 16.91 3.94 12.56
C ASN A 151 18.41 3.99 12.23
N GLN A 152 19.25 4.47 13.14
CA GLN A 152 20.70 4.51 12.92
C GLN A 152 21.37 3.13 12.79
N TYR A 153 20.69 2.04 13.20
CA TYR A 153 21.20 0.67 13.17
C TYR A 153 20.72 -0.13 11.95
N GLY A 154 19.82 0.42 11.13
CA GLY A 154 19.25 -0.26 9.97
C GLY A 154 17.73 -0.19 9.90
N PHE A 155 17.14 -0.95 8.98
CA PHE A 155 15.70 -1.20 8.96
C PHE A 155 15.25 -1.87 10.26
N LEU A 156 14.13 -1.42 10.83
CA LEU A 156 13.56 -2.06 12.02
C LEU A 156 13.18 -3.51 11.73
N ALA A 157 12.70 -3.81 10.52
CA ALA A 157 12.37 -5.17 10.09
C ALA A 157 13.55 -6.16 10.21
N HIS A 158 14.79 -5.68 10.02
CA HIS A 158 16.01 -6.49 10.18
C HIS A 158 16.46 -6.63 11.63
N GLN A 159 15.80 -5.95 12.58
CA GLN A 159 16.13 -5.94 14.01
C GLN A 159 15.16 -6.79 14.85
N GLY A 160 14.43 -7.73 14.22
CA GLY A 160 13.42 -8.55 14.91
C GLY A 160 12.11 -7.82 15.17
N VAL A 161 11.81 -6.79 14.37
CA VAL A 161 10.53 -6.07 14.39
C VAL A 161 9.63 -6.58 13.27
N THR A 162 8.36 -6.79 13.58
CA THR A 162 7.31 -7.10 12.62
C THR A 162 6.27 -5.98 12.61
N PHE A 163 5.61 -5.76 11.47
CA PHE A 163 4.61 -4.72 11.31
C PHE A 163 3.22 -5.32 11.03
N SER A 164 2.18 -4.67 11.53
CA SER A 164 0.83 -4.84 11.00
C SER A 164 0.15 -3.49 10.82
N ARG A 165 -0.70 -3.39 9.80
CA ARG A 165 -1.60 -2.25 9.61
C ARG A 165 -2.98 -2.64 10.10
N TYR A 166 -3.50 -1.95 11.11
CA TYR A 166 -4.89 -2.11 11.52
C TYR A 166 -5.79 -1.30 10.60
N ILE A 167 -6.52 -2.01 9.73
CA ILE A 167 -7.60 -1.41 8.94
C ILE A 167 -8.76 -1.18 9.90
N ALA A 168 -9.10 0.09 10.14
CA ALA A 168 -10.26 0.47 10.93
C ALA A 168 -11.55 0.15 10.15
N TYR A 169 -11.91 -1.13 10.10
CA TYR A 169 -13.17 -1.60 9.55
C TYR A 169 -14.25 -1.45 10.64
N PRO A 170 -15.39 -0.79 10.36
CA PRO A 170 -16.40 -0.48 11.36
C PRO A 170 -17.20 -1.70 11.84
N SER A 171 -16.97 -2.89 11.28
CA SER A 171 -17.61 -4.11 11.77
C SER A 171 -16.75 -4.80 12.83
N PRO A 172 -17.37 -5.51 13.80
CA PRO A 172 -16.65 -6.37 14.71
C PRO A 172 -15.74 -7.33 13.95
N ARG A 173 -14.57 -7.65 14.52
CA ARG A 173 -13.74 -8.72 13.95
C ARG A 173 -14.58 -10.00 13.91
N PRO A 174 -14.68 -10.67 12.76
CA PRO A 174 -15.38 -11.94 12.71
C PRO A 174 -14.67 -12.92 13.65
N ASN A 175 -15.43 -13.60 14.50
CA ASN A 175 -14.93 -14.72 15.27
C ASN A 175 -14.83 -15.92 14.32
N LEU A 176 -13.68 -16.06 13.66
CA LEU A 176 -13.42 -17.16 12.74
C LEU A 176 -12.98 -18.38 13.58
N PRO A 177 -13.75 -19.48 13.60
CA PRO A 177 -13.30 -20.70 14.27
C PRO A 177 -12.04 -21.23 13.59
N GLY A 178 -11.21 -21.93 14.36
CA GLY A 178 -10.14 -22.75 13.77
C GLY A 178 -10.72 -23.75 12.79
N VAL A 179 -10.06 -23.93 11.65
CA VAL A 179 -10.44 -24.92 10.64
C VAL A 179 -9.34 -25.95 10.49
N GLU A 180 -9.71 -27.22 10.36
CA GLU A 180 -8.75 -28.31 10.09
C GLU A 180 -8.22 -28.26 8.65
N ARG A 181 -9.01 -27.69 7.73
CA ARG A 181 -8.65 -27.48 6.32
C ARG A 181 -8.94 -26.04 5.91
N LEU A 182 -7.96 -25.41 5.28
CA LEU A 182 -8.08 -24.06 4.75
C LEU A 182 -8.52 -24.08 3.28
N ASN A 183 -9.67 -23.49 2.97
CA ASN A 183 -10.13 -23.25 1.62
C ASN A 183 -9.53 -21.93 1.11
N VAL A 184 -8.72 -22.02 0.07
CA VAL A 184 -8.01 -20.91 -0.57
C VAL A 184 -8.62 -20.68 -1.95
N LEU A 185 -9.10 -19.48 -2.23
CA LEU A 185 -9.50 -19.05 -3.56
C LEU A 185 -8.37 -18.23 -4.19
N LEU A 186 -7.76 -18.76 -5.24
CA LEU A 186 -6.77 -18.08 -6.07
C LEU A 186 -7.46 -17.34 -7.22
N ILE A 187 -7.12 -16.07 -7.39
CA ILE A 187 -7.68 -15.18 -8.42
C ILE A 187 -6.52 -14.61 -9.24
N SER A 188 -6.24 -15.25 -10.37
CA SER A 188 -5.20 -14.83 -11.30
C SER A 188 -5.77 -13.95 -12.41
N SER A 189 -5.53 -12.65 -12.29
CA SER A 189 -5.90 -11.65 -13.29
C SER A 189 -4.75 -11.40 -14.27
N GLY A 190 -4.59 -12.32 -15.22
CA GLY A 190 -3.64 -12.17 -16.34
C GLY A 190 -4.10 -11.20 -17.44
N ALA A 191 -5.03 -10.28 -17.16
CA ALA A 191 -5.68 -9.46 -18.18
C ALA A 191 -4.69 -8.53 -18.91
N GLY A 192 -4.61 -8.68 -20.23
CA GLY A 192 -3.95 -7.73 -21.12
C GLY A 192 -4.93 -6.79 -21.85
N ASP A 193 -4.40 -5.71 -22.41
CA ASP A 193 -5.11 -4.80 -23.31
C ASP A 193 -4.10 -4.10 -24.24
N GLU A 194 -3.95 -4.62 -25.45
CA GLU A 194 -3.02 -4.12 -26.46
C GLU A 194 -3.25 -2.65 -26.83
N ARG A 195 -4.51 -2.17 -26.76
CA ARG A 195 -4.87 -0.79 -27.12
C ARG A 195 -4.24 0.24 -26.18
N ILE A 196 -3.92 -0.20 -24.96
CA ILE A 196 -3.23 0.57 -23.94
C ILE A 196 -1.85 -0.01 -23.64
N GLY A 197 -1.33 -0.93 -24.45
CA GLY A 197 -0.03 -1.56 -24.24
C GLY A 197 0.08 -2.38 -22.94
N LEU A 198 -1.04 -2.74 -22.31
CA LEU A 198 -1.03 -3.58 -21.11
C LEU A 198 -0.77 -5.03 -21.52
N LYS A 199 0.41 -5.56 -21.21
CA LYS A 199 0.75 -6.94 -21.49
C LYS A 199 -0.04 -7.88 -20.56
N SER A 200 -0.52 -8.99 -21.10
CA SER A 200 -1.06 -10.07 -20.27
C SER A 200 0.04 -10.62 -19.36
N LEU A 201 -0.31 -10.93 -18.11
CA LEU A 201 0.62 -11.62 -17.21
C LEU A 201 0.65 -13.12 -17.56
N PRO A 202 1.83 -13.76 -17.49
CA PRO A 202 1.94 -15.19 -17.74
C PRO A 202 1.27 -15.99 -16.61
N ALA A 203 0.77 -17.19 -16.93
CA ALA A 203 0.16 -18.09 -15.94
C ALA A 203 1.15 -18.70 -14.93
N VAL A 204 2.45 -18.43 -15.10
CA VAL A 204 3.55 -19.02 -14.32
C VAL A 204 3.42 -18.77 -12.81
N GLU A 205 2.88 -17.60 -12.41
CA GLU A 205 2.66 -17.30 -10.99
C GLU A 205 1.57 -18.18 -10.38
N GLY A 206 0.45 -18.37 -11.09
CA GLY A 206 -0.62 -19.27 -10.67
C GLY A 206 -0.15 -20.72 -10.53
N ASP A 207 0.63 -21.20 -11.49
CA ASP A 207 1.23 -22.55 -11.45
C ASP A 207 2.21 -22.69 -10.28
N ALA A 208 3.06 -21.68 -10.03
CA ALA A 208 3.98 -21.68 -8.91
C ALA A 208 3.26 -21.73 -7.55
N ILE A 209 2.16 -21.00 -7.40
CA ILE A 209 1.31 -21.03 -6.20
C ILE A 209 0.69 -22.43 -6.05
N ALA A 210 0.09 -22.99 -7.10
CA ALA A 210 -0.51 -24.32 -7.06
C ALA A 210 0.52 -25.39 -6.67
N ASN A 211 1.70 -25.36 -7.29
CA ASN A 211 2.80 -26.27 -6.98
C ASN A 211 3.29 -26.11 -5.54
N GLY A 212 3.43 -24.87 -5.06
CA GLY A 212 3.85 -24.59 -3.68
C GLY A 212 2.86 -25.08 -2.62
N LEU A 213 1.58 -25.20 -2.97
CA LEU A 213 0.52 -25.68 -2.08
C LEU A 213 0.25 -27.19 -2.21
N GLN A 214 0.82 -27.86 -3.21
CA GLN A 214 0.52 -29.26 -3.54
C GLN A 214 0.64 -30.21 -2.34
N GLN A 215 1.76 -30.16 -1.62
CA GLN A 215 1.98 -31.05 -0.47
C GLN A 215 0.92 -30.85 0.63
N ALA A 216 0.50 -29.61 0.89
CA ALA A 216 -0.53 -29.32 1.87
C ALA A 216 -1.93 -29.75 1.40
N GLN A 217 -2.18 -29.70 0.08
CA GLN A 217 -3.40 -30.24 -0.52
C GLN A 217 -3.45 -31.77 -0.41
N GLU A 218 -2.36 -32.48 -0.71
CA GLU A 218 -2.26 -33.94 -0.58
C GLU A 218 -2.47 -34.40 0.86
N GLN A 219 -2.04 -33.61 1.84
CA GLN A 219 -2.28 -33.85 3.27
C GLN A 219 -3.69 -33.46 3.73
N GLY A 220 -4.55 -32.96 2.85
CA GLY A 220 -5.91 -32.52 3.17
C GLY A 220 -5.99 -31.24 4.01
N LYS A 221 -4.87 -30.52 4.20
CA LYS A 221 -4.79 -29.29 5.00
C LYS A 221 -5.23 -28.05 4.24
N ILE A 222 -5.14 -28.08 2.92
CA ILE A 222 -5.54 -26.97 2.03
C ILE A 222 -6.46 -27.50 0.94
N GLN A 223 -7.52 -26.76 0.64
CA GLN A 223 -8.30 -26.90 -0.58
C GLN A 223 -8.06 -25.65 -1.42
N LEU A 224 -7.32 -25.79 -2.52
CA LEU A 224 -7.14 -24.71 -3.49
C LEU A 224 -8.29 -24.76 -4.50
N GLU A 225 -8.88 -23.60 -4.76
CA GLU A 225 -9.78 -23.34 -5.87
C GLU A 225 -9.17 -22.20 -6.71
N ILE A 226 -9.05 -22.39 -8.02
CA ILE A 226 -8.60 -21.35 -8.93
C ILE A 226 -9.83 -20.78 -9.64
N LEU A 227 -10.05 -19.47 -9.53
CA LEU A 227 -11.15 -18.80 -10.21
C LEU A 227 -10.82 -18.62 -11.69
N GLU A 228 -11.29 -19.56 -12.51
CA GLU A 228 -11.19 -19.44 -13.97
C GLU A 228 -11.87 -18.16 -14.47
N SER A 229 -11.22 -17.43 -15.38
CA SER A 229 -11.71 -16.15 -15.89
C SER A 229 -12.06 -15.14 -14.79
N ALA A 230 -11.04 -14.73 -14.02
CA ALA A 230 -11.06 -13.83 -12.86
C ALA A 230 -11.64 -12.42 -13.13
N THR A 231 -12.92 -12.34 -13.49
CA THR A 231 -13.66 -11.07 -13.61
C THR A 231 -14.29 -10.68 -12.29
N LEU A 232 -14.52 -9.37 -12.06
CA LEU A 232 -15.23 -8.90 -10.87
C LEU A 232 -16.62 -9.52 -10.72
N LYS A 233 -17.31 -9.82 -11.84
CA LYS A 233 -18.61 -10.50 -11.84
C LYS A 233 -18.47 -11.95 -11.36
N ALA A 234 -17.49 -12.68 -11.86
CA ALA A 234 -17.22 -14.06 -11.43
C ALA A 234 -16.87 -14.12 -9.95
N LEU A 235 -15.99 -13.23 -9.48
CA LEU A 235 -15.61 -13.14 -8.08
C LEU A 235 -16.82 -12.86 -7.17
N ARG A 236 -17.64 -11.86 -7.51
CA ARG A 236 -18.85 -11.54 -6.75
C ARG A 236 -19.83 -12.72 -6.69
N ARG A 237 -20.03 -13.40 -7.81
CA ARG A 237 -20.87 -14.61 -7.87
C ARG A 237 -20.32 -15.66 -6.91
N ARG A 238 -19.04 -15.99 -7.03
CA ARG A 238 -18.38 -17.02 -6.22
C ARG A 238 -18.43 -16.73 -4.72
N LEU A 239 -18.22 -15.49 -4.31
CA LEU A 239 -18.30 -15.08 -2.90
C LEU A 239 -19.74 -15.02 -2.36
N SER A 240 -20.74 -14.93 -3.24
CA SER A 240 -22.16 -14.93 -2.85
C SER A 240 -22.73 -16.34 -2.69
N GLU A 241 -22.09 -17.35 -3.27
CA GLU A 241 -22.45 -18.76 -3.13
C GLU A 241 -22.08 -19.26 -1.73
N ARG A 242 -23.01 -19.09 -0.77
CA ARG A 242 -22.85 -19.51 0.63
C ARG A 242 -23.08 -21.01 0.79
N GLN A 243 -22.23 -21.85 0.21
CA GLN A 243 -22.17 -23.27 0.59
C GLN A 243 -21.28 -23.40 1.83
N THR A 244 -21.84 -23.85 2.95
CA THR A 244 -21.26 -23.74 4.30
C THR A 244 -19.88 -24.38 4.47
N SER A 245 -19.51 -25.39 3.69
CA SER A 245 -18.21 -26.08 3.75
C SER A 245 -17.19 -25.61 2.69
N ALA A 246 -17.61 -24.82 1.70
CA ALA A 246 -16.80 -24.40 0.56
C ALA A 246 -16.52 -22.89 0.52
N VAL A 247 -16.89 -22.13 1.55
CA VAL A 247 -16.55 -20.70 1.62
C VAL A 247 -15.02 -20.56 1.71
N PRO A 248 -14.38 -19.77 0.83
CA PRO A 248 -12.96 -19.48 0.95
C PRO A 248 -12.68 -18.71 2.24
N GLN A 249 -11.73 -19.17 3.05
CA GLN A 249 -11.23 -18.40 4.20
C GLN A 249 -10.05 -17.50 3.81
N VAL A 250 -9.31 -17.89 2.77
CA VAL A 250 -8.24 -17.08 2.18
C VAL A 250 -8.60 -16.78 0.74
N LEU A 251 -8.45 -15.51 0.37
CA LEU A 251 -8.47 -15.05 -1.00
C LEU A 251 -7.06 -14.58 -1.35
N HIS A 252 -6.45 -15.23 -2.33
CA HIS A 252 -5.19 -14.81 -2.92
C HIS A 252 -5.47 -14.16 -4.28
N PHE A 253 -4.89 -13.00 -4.53
CA PHE A 253 -4.99 -12.30 -5.80
C PHE A 253 -3.60 -12.07 -6.36
N ASP A 254 -3.38 -12.55 -7.58
CA ASP A 254 -2.21 -12.28 -8.40
C ASP A 254 -2.69 -11.61 -9.69
N GLY A 255 -2.04 -10.53 -10.10
CA GLY A 255 -2.50 -9.74 -11.24
C GLY A 255 -1.90 -8.34 -11.25
N HIS A 256 -2.27 -7.55 -12.26
CA HIS A 256 -1.87 -6.15 -12.31
C HIS A 256 -2.41 -5.41 -11.09
N GLY A 257 -1.53 -4.84 -10.26
CA GLY A 257 -1.87 -4.18 -8.99
C GLY A 257 -2.71 -2.89 -9.12
N PHE A 258 -3.06 -2.48 -10.35
CA PHE A 258 -3.89 -1.31 -10.63
C PHE A 258 -5.25 -1.72 -11.18
N PHE A 259 -6.32 -1.19 -10.55
CA PHE A 259 -7.69 -1.30 -11.05
C PHE A 259 -8.24 0.08 -11.44
N GLY A 260 -8.82 0.16 -12.63
CA GLY A 260 -9.46 1.37 -13.14
C GLY A 260 -10.61 1.05 -14.08
N LYS A 261 -11.60 1.93 -14.16
CA LYS A 261 -12.65 1.83 -15.19
C LYS A 261 -12.05 2.22 -16.53
N ARG A 262 -12.26 1.37 -17.53
CA ARG A 262 -11.96 1.71 -18.92
C ARG A 262 -12.76 2.95 -19.33
N CYS A 263 -12.09 3.87 -20.02
CA CYS A 263 -12.76 4.91 -20.77
C CYS A 263 -13.34 4.30 -22.04
N ASN A 264 -14.66 4.33 -22.21
CA ASN A 264 -15.34 3.71 -23.36
C ASN A 264 -15.40 4.60 -24.61
N GLN A 265 -14.70 5.73 -24.61
CA GLN A 265 -14.63 6.61 -25.78
C GLN A 265 -13.58 6.09 -26.78
N VAL A 266 -13.91 6.11 -28.07
CA VAL A 266 -12.99 5.75 -29.16
C VAL A 266 -11.74 6.63 -29.08
N GLY A 267 -10.55 6.04 -29.10
CA GLY A 267 -9.27 6.75 -28.96
C GLY A 267 -8.84 7.05 -27.52
N CYS A 268 -9.66 6.72 -26.52
CA CYS A 268 -9.34 6.99 -25.12
C CYS A 268 -8.41 5.91 -24.54
N ARG A 269 -7.11 6.19 -24.52
CA ARG A 269 -6.08 5.34 -23.88
C ARG A 269 -6.03 5.48 -22.35
N LYS A 270 -7.15 5.84 -21.72
CA LYS A 270 -7.20 6.23 -20.32
C LYS A 270 -7.89 5.19 -19.45
N ALA A 271 -7.24 4.79 -18.36
CA ALA A 271 -7.88 4.08 -17.25
C ALA A 271 -8.23 5.10 -16.16
N ILE A 272 -9.51 5.14 -15.74
CA ILE A 272 -9.98 6.02 -14.67
C ILE A 272 -9.91 5.23 -13.36
N SER A 273 -8.95 5.55 -12.50
CA SER A 273 -8.91 5.02 -11.13
C SER A 273 -10.12 5.53 -10.34
N MET A 274 -10.63 4.72 -9.39
CA MET A 274 -11.74 5.08 -8.50
C MET A 274 -11.49 6.38 -7.68
N ASN A 275 -10.26 6.88 -7.65
CA ASN A 275 -9.87 8.12 -6.99
C ASN A 275 -9.99 9.38 -7.89
N ASN A 276 -10.70 9.32 -9.03
CA ASN A 276 -10.83 10.39 -10.04
C ASN A 276 -9.52 10.74 -10.77
N TRP A 277 -8.55 9.83 -10.80
CA TRP A 277 -7.32 10.00 -11.56
C TRP A 277 -7.45 9.40 -12.95
N VAL A 278 -6.98 10.16 -13.93
CA VAL A 278 -6.87 9.74 -15.33
C VAL A 278 -5.44 9.26 -15.55
N ILE A 279 -5.27 7.97 -15.82
CA ILE A 279 -3.98 7.40 -16.21
C ILE A 279 -3.95 7.38 -17.73
N ASN A 280 -3.05 8.13 -18.37
CA ASN A 280 -2.76 7.99 -19.79
C ASN A 280 -1.88 6.77 -20.00
N VAL A 281 -2.40 5.75 -20.65
CA VAL A 281 -1.68 4.50 -20.88
C VAL A 281 -1.45 4.38 -22.39
N GLY A 282 -0.46 5.11 -22.92
CA GLY A 282 -0.33 5.22 -24.38
C GLY A 282 0.91 5.91 -24.95
N GLU A 283 1.72 6.55 -24.14
CA GLU A 283 3.07 6.98 -24.50
C GLU A 283 3.98 6.49 -23.38
N THR A 284 5.23 6.18 -23.70
CA THR A 284 6.28 5.78 -22.75
C THR A 284 6.62 6.94 -21.81
N GLY A 285 5.65 7.36 -21.02
CA GLY A 285 5.61 8.66 -20.38
C GLY A 285 4.33 8.75 -19.55
N ASN A 286 4.42 8.41 -18.27
CA ASN A 286 3.30 8.38 -17.35
C ASN A 286 2.82 9.82 -16.98
N ARG A 287 2.33 10.61 -17.95
CA ARG A 287 1.79 11.96 -17.67
C ARG A 287 0.38 11.87 -17.06
N ARG A 288 0.30 12.13 -15.75
CA ARG A 288 -0.95 12.30 -15.00
C ARG A 288 -1.41 13.76 -15.09
N GLN A 289 -2.68 13.98 -15.45
CA GLN A 289 -3.34 15.30 -15.33
C GLN A 289 -4.60 15.16 -14.48
N LYS A 290 -4.88 16.18 -13.67
CA LYS A 290 -6.12 16.32 -12.90
C LYS A 290 -7.29 16.48 -13.88
N ALA A 291 -8.36 15.70 -13.72
CA ALA A 291 -9.57 15.89 -14.51
C ALA A 291 -10.28 17.18 -14.05
N GLU A 292 -10.09 18.28 -14.78
CA GLU A 292 -10.98 19.43 -14.68
C GLU A 292 -12.27 19.11 -15.42
N GLY A 293 -13.29 18.71 -14.68
CA GLY A 293 -14.60 18.40 -15.25
C GLY A 293 -15.67 18.44 -14.17
N ARG A 294 -16.42 19.55 -14.14
CA ARG A 294 -17.64 19.73 -13.33
C ARG A 294 -18.60 18.56 -13.55
N SER A 295 -18.65 17.62 -12.62
CA SER A 295 -19.77 16.68 -12.54
C SER A 295 -20.94 17.38 -11.85
N LYS A 296 -21.98 17.69 -12.63
CA LYS A 296 -23.29 18.11 -12.10
C LYS A 296 -23.81 17.00 -11.18
N GLY A 297 -23.99 17.32 -9.90
CA GLY A 297 -24.53 16.39 -8.92
C GLY A 297 -25.95 15.95 -9.28
N VAL A 298 -26.17 14.64 -9.37
CA VAL A 298 -27.50 14.04 -9.34
C VAL A 298 -27.80 13.70 -7.88
N ARG A 299 -28.70 14.48 -7.26
CA ARG A 299 -29.35 14.16 -5.98
C ARG A 299 -30.37 13.05 -6.22
N PHE A 300 -30.28 11.96 -5.46
CA PHE A 300 -31.45 11.15 -5.18
C PHE A 300 -31.98 11.50 -3.78
N ARG A 301 -33.18 12.08 -3.76
CA ARG A 301 -34.02 12.19 -2.56
C ARG A 301 -34.62 10.82 -2.27
N SER A 302 -34.48 10.31 -1.05
CA SER A 302 -35.39 9.28 -0.56
C SER A 302 -36.75 9.93 -0.29
N LYS A 303 -37.82 9.25 -0.69
CA LYS A 303 -39.12 9.41 -0.04
C LYS A 303 -39.37 8.13 0.77
N VAL A 304 -39.88 8.40 1.96
CA VAL A 304 -40.28 7.54 3.08
C VAL A 304 -40.97 6.26 2.63
#